data_AF-A0A2I4AJ54-F1
#
_entry.id   AF-A0A2I4AJ54-F1
#
_cell.length_a   1.000
_cell.length_b   1.000
_cell.length_c   1.000
_cell.angle_alpha   90.00
_cell.angle_beta   90.00
_cell.angle_gamma   90.00
#
_symmetry.space_group_name_H-M   'P 1'
#
loop_
_entity.id
_entity.type
_entity.pdbx_description
1 polymer ?
#
loop_
_entity_poly.entity_id
_entity_poly.type
_entity_poly.pdbx_seq_one_letter_code
_entity_poly.pdbx_strand_id
1 'polypeptide(L)'
;MLGRRLGVYQWLSLLILMTGVALVQWPSESASGPEKEALSAGSQFVGVMAVLVACCSSGFAGVYFEKILKESKQSVWVRNIQLGMFGLVFGLFGMLAYDGERVRESGMFQGYNTITWTVVALQALGGLVIAAVIKYADNILKGFATSLSIILSTLISYFWLQDFDPTSVFFLGAILVIVATFLYGYEGKQSPNPSRA
;
A
#
# COMPACT_ATOMS: atom_id res chain seq x y z
N MET A 1 -15.95 -3.21 -11.64
CA MET A 1 -15.27 -2.16 -12.45
C MET A 1 -14.43 -2.71 -13.60
N LEU A 2 -13.58 -3.72 -13.39
CA LEU A 2 -12.71 -4.30 -14.43
C LEU A 2 -13.27 -5.57 -15.14
N GLY A 3 -14.49 -5.98 -14.84
CA GLY A 3 -15.14 -7.16 -15.45
C GLY A 3 -14.51 -8.53 -15.13
N ARG A 4 -13.55 -8.58 -14.19
CA ARG A 4 -12.85 -9.83 -13.82
C ARG A 4 -13.71 -10.73 -12.93
N ARG A 5 -13.58 -12.04 -13.13
CA ARG A 5 -14.14 -13.09 -12.27
C ARG A 5 -13.01 -13.75 -11.50
N LEU A 6 -13.17 -13.88 -10.18
CA LEU A 6 -12.21 -14.54 -9.31
C LEU A 6 -12.72 -15.93 -8.94
N GLY A 7 -11.83 -16.92 -9.00
CA GLY A 7 -12.10 -18.27 -8.55
C GLY A 7 -12.26 -18.36 -7.03
N VAL A 8 -12.77 -19.50 -6.55
CA VAL A 8 -12.96 -19.72 -5.11
C VAL A 8 -11.63 -19.73 -4.36
N TYR A 9 -10.56 -20.30 -4.92
CA TYR A 9 -9.26 -20.28 -4.26
C TYR A 9 -8.56 -18.92 -4.34
N GLN A 10 -8.84 -18.12 -5.37
CA GLN A 10 -8.43 -16.71 -5.41
C GLN A 10 -9.12 -15.89 -4.31
N TRP A 11 -10.41 -16.10 -4.06
CA TRP A 11 -11.09 -15.47 -2.92
C TRP A 11 -10.52 -15.94 -1.57
N LEU A 12 -10.28 -17.24 -1.44
CA LEU A 12 -9.71 -17.82 -0.22
C LEU A 12 -8.31 -17.26 0.06
N SER A 13 -7.44 -17.18 -0.95
CA SER A 13 -6.11 -16.61 -0.82
C SER A 13 -6.14 -15.13 -0.42
N LEU A 14 -7.09 -14.34 -0.90
CA LEU A 14 -7.25 -12.94 -0.47
C LEU A 14 -7.64 -12.83 1.02
N LEU A 15 -8.52 -13.71 1.51
CA LEU A 15 -8.87 -13.75 2.93
C LEU A 15 -7.68 -14.17 3.80
N ILE A 16 -6.93 -15.18 3.36
CA ILE A 16 -5.71 -15.63 4.07
C ILE A 16 -4.67 -14.51 4.08
N LEU A 17 -4.48 -13.80 2.96
CA LEU A 17 -3.58 -12.66 2.86
C LEU A 17 -3.96 -11.55 3.85
N MET A 18 -5.25 -11.19 3.92
CA MET A 18 -5.74 -10.18 4.86
C MET A 18 -5.43 -10.56 6.31
N THR A 19 -5.74 -11.80 6.71
CA THR A 19 -5.43 -12.30 8.05
C THR A 19 -3.92 -12.31 8.31
N GLY A 20 -3.11 -12.79 7.36
CA GLY A 20 -1.65 -12.82 7.49
C GLY A 20 -1.04 -11.44 7.68
N VAL A 21 -1.48 -10.45 6.90
CA VAL A 21 -1.04 -9.05 7.01
C VAL A 21 -1.47 -8.42 8.34
N ALA A 22 -2.67 -8.73 8.83
CA ALA A 22 -3.13 -8.26 10.14
C ALA A 22 -2.27 -8.81 11.28
N LEU A 23 -1.84 -10.08 11.21
CA LEU A 23 -0.94 -10.68 12.19
C LEU A 23 0.49 -10.13 12.09
N VAL A 24 1.01 -9.93 10.87
CA VAL A 24 2.34 -9.33 10.65
C VAL A 24 2.43 -7.91 11.22
N GLN A 25 1.36 -7.12 11.10
CA GLN A 25 1.29 -5.76 11.62
C GLN A 25 0.80 -5.68 13.07
N TRP A 26 0.68 -6.81 13.77
CA TRP A 26 0.23 -6.79 15.15
C TRP A 26 1.25 -6.03 16.01
N PRO A 27 0.80 -5.03 16.80
CA PRO A 27 1.70 -4.27 17.66
C PRO A 27 2.33 -5.22 18.69
N SER A 28 3.65 -5.32 18.68
CA SER A 28 4.38 -6.00 19.76
C SER A 28 4.52 -5.02 20.92
N GLU A 29 4.18 -5.44 22.13
CA GLU A 29 4.27 -4.59 23.32
C GLU A 29 5.74 -4.25 23.61
N SER A 30 6.17 -3.13 23.06
CA SER A 30 7.34 -2.39 23.52
C SER A 30 6.87 -0.96 23.74
N ALA A 31 6.02 -0.77 24.74
CA ALA A 31 5.52 0.53 25.14
C ALA A 31 6.36 1.06 26.32
N SER A 32 7.56 1.55 26.01
CA SER A 32 8.15 2.69 26.71
C SER A 32 7.75 3.99 25.99
N GLY A 33 6.45 4.17 25.74
CA GLY A 33 5.84 5.38 25.19
C GLY A 33 4.89 6.00 26.23
N PRO A 34 4.70 7.33 26.22
CA PRO A 34 4.01 8.06 27.29
C PRO A 34 2.60 7.52 27.51
N GLU A 35 2.16 7.55 28.78
CA GLU A 35 0.81 7.16 29.24
C GLU A 35 -0.24 7.46 28.17
N LYS A 36 -0.91 6.41 27.69
CA LYS A 36 -2.09 6.56 26.83
C LYS A 36 -3.11 7.37 27.61
N GLU A 37 -3.20 8.67 27.36
CA GLU A 37 -4.37 9.45 27.72
C GLU A 37 -5.59 8.65 27.26
N ALA A 38 -6.54 8.43 28.16
CA ALA A 38 -7.73 7.63 27.88
C ALA A 38 -8.49 8.27 26.72
N LEU A 39 -8.28 7.74 25.52
CA LEU A 39 -8.96 8.18 24.30
C LEU A 39 -10.46 8.12 24.56
N SER A 40 -11.13 9.28 24.48
CA SER A 40 -12.58 9.35 24.60
C SER A 40 -13.23 8.44 23.55
N ALA A 41 -14.33 7.77 23.89
CA ALA A 41 -15.05 6.89 22.96
C ALA A 41 -15.40 7.59 21.62
N GLY A 42 -15.56 8.92 21.64
CA GLY A 42 -15.74 9.75 20.45
C GLY A 42 -14.53 9.74 19.49
N SER A 43 -13.29 9.81 20.00
CA SER A 43 -12.10 9.80 19.14
C SER A 43 -11.81 8.43 18.54
N GLN A 44 -12.18 7.34 19.23
CA GLN A 44 -12.03 5.99 18.69
C GLN A 44 -13.01 5.72 17.54
N PHE A 45 -14.28 6.13 17.66
CA PHE A 45 -15.26 5.96 16.58
C PHE A 45 -14.87 6.76 15.33
N VAL A 46 -14.41 8.00 15.51
CA VAL A 46 -13.90 8.84 14.40
C VAL A 46 -12.70 8.16 13.71
N GLY A 47 -11.77 7.58 14.48
CA GLY A 47 -10.64 6.84 13.93
C GLY A 47 -11.07 5.64 13.08
N VAL A 48 -11.99 4.81 13.58
CA VAL A 48 -12.53 3.66 12.84
C VAL A 48 -13.23 4.10 11.55
N MET A 49 -14.07 5.14 11.62
CA MET A 49 -14.75 5.68 10.44
C MET A 49 -13.76 6.24 9.42
N ALA A 50 -12.71 6.94 9.87
CA ALA A 50 -11.67 7.45 8.99
C ALA A 50 -10.91 6.32 8.26
N VAL A 51 -10.56 5.25 8.98
CA VAL A 51 -9.90 4.07 8.38
C VAL A 51 -10.82 3.38 7.37
N LEU A 52 -12.10 3.19 7.68
CA LEU A 52 -13.05 2.57 6.74
C LEU A 52 -13.19 3.38 5.44
N VAL A 53 -13.35 4.70 5.56
CA VAL A 53 -13.43 5.60 4.40
C VAL A 53 -12.12 5.55 3.60
N ALA A 54 -10.97 5.57 4.28
CA ALA A 54 -9.66 5.47 3.63
C ALA A 54 -9.48 4.14 2.89
N CYS A 55 -9.89 3.01 3.49
CA CYS A 55 -9.83 1.68 2.88
C CYS A 55 -10.72 1.59 1.62
N CYS A 56 -11.97 2.04 1.71
CA CYS A 56 -12.88 2.06 0.56
C CYS A 56 -12.37 2.98 -0.56
N SER A 57 -11.90 4.18 -0.21
CA SER A 57 -11.33 5.14 -1.16
C SER A 57 -10.08 4.59 -1.85
N SER A 58 -9.16 4.00 -1.09
CA SER A 58 -7.93 3.38 -1.62
C SER A 58 -8.23 2.22 -2.57
N GLY A 59 -9.16 1.33 -2.20
CA GLY A 59 -9.58 0.22 -3.06
C GLY A 59 -10.23 0.70 -4.37
N PHE A 60 -11.12 1.68 -4.29
CA PHE A 60 -11.77 2.29 -5.46
C PHE A 60 -10.76 2.98 -6.37
N ALA A 61 -9.91 3.85 -5.80
CA ALA A 61 -8.91 4.61 -6.54
C ALA A 61 -7.91 3.68 -7.24
N GLY A 62 -7.46 2.61 -6.57
CA GLY A 62 -6.56 1.62 -7.16
C GLY A 62 -7.18 0.90 -8.37
N VAL A 63 -8.42 0.44 -8.25
CA VAL A 63 -9.14 -0.25 -9.33
C VAL A 63 -9.50 0.70 -10.48
N TYR A 64 -9.85 1.95 -10.17
CA TYR A 64 -10.13 2.97 -11.17
C TYR A 64 -8.86 3.39 -11.92
N PHE A 65 -7.74 3.54 -11.21
CA PHE A 65 -6.44 3.81 -11.81
C PHE A 65 -6.00 2.65 -12.72
N GLU A 66 -6.17 1.40 -12.28
CA GLU A 66 -5.95 0.23 -13.13
C GLU A 66 -6.80 0.27 -14.40
N LYS A 67 -8.08 0.61 -14.27
CA LYS A 67 -8.99 0.75 -15.41
C LYS A 67 -8.51 1.82 -16.40
N ILE A 68 -8.14 3.01 -15.91
CA ILE A 68 -7.61 4.09 -16.76
C ILE A 68 -6.34 3.66 -17.48
N LEU A 69 -5.40 3.02 -16.77
CA LEU A 69 -4.13 2.61 -17.36
C LEU A 69 -4.29 1.51 -18.42
N LYS A 70 -5.27 0.60 -18.26
CA LYS A 70 -5.46 -0.55 -19.15
C LYS A 70 -6.43 -0.30 -20.30
N GLU A 71 -7.46 0.52 -20.12
CA GLU A 71 -8.47 0.79 -21.17
C GLU A 71 -8.11 1.99 -22.07
N SER A 72 -7.15 2.82 -21.67
CA SER A 72 -6.74 4.01 -22.43
C SER A 72 -5.69 3.68 -23.50
N LYS A 73 -5.86 4.23 -24.70
CA LYS A 73 -4.85 4.17 -25.78
C LYS A 73 -3.60 5.04 -25.51
N GLN A 74 -3.70 6.00 -24.59
CA GLN A 74 -2.57 6.86 -24.23
C GLN A 74 -1.50 6.10 -23.43
N SER A 75 -0.24 6.55 -23.52
CA SER A 75 0.85 5.94 -22.76
C SER A 75 0.67 6.11 -21.25
N VAL A 76 1.17 5.13 -20.48
CA VAL A 76 1.11 5.14 -19.02
C VAL A 76 1.87 6.32 -18.43
N TRP A 77 2.95 6.76 -19.08
CA TRP A 77 3.69 7.95 -18.67
C TRP A 77 2.85 9.22 -18.77
N VAL A 78 2.09 9.39 -19.85
CA VAL A 78 1.19 10.55 -20.01
C VAL A 78 0.08 10.51 -18.95
N ARG A 79 -0.50 9.34 -18.68
CA ARG A 79 -1.48 9.18 -17.59
C ARG A 79 -0.88 9.49 -16.23
N ASN A 80 0.36 9.08 -15.98
CA ASN A 80 1.05 9.36 -14.73
C ASN A 80 1.37 10.85 -14.56
N ILE A 81 1.74 11.55 -15.64
CA ILE A 81 1.92 13.01 -15.63
C ILE A 81 0.59 13.72 -15.34
N GLN A 82 -0.50 13.31 -15.99
CA GLN A 82 -1.84 13.86 -15.72
C GLN A 82 -2.24 13.70 -14.25
N LEU A 83 -2.05 12.49 -13.69
CA LEU A 83 -2.33 12.23 -12.28
C LEU A 83 -1.41 13.03 -11.36
N GLY A 84 -0.13 13.13 -11.71
CA GLY A 84 0.88 13.89 -10.97
C GLY A 84 0.58 15.38 -10.91
N MET A 85 0.03 15.97 -11.98
CA MET A 85 -0.41 17.37 -11.97
C MET A 85 -1.52 17.63 -10.95
N PHE A 86 -2.53 16.74 -10.88
CA PHE A 86 -3.56 16.84 -9.84
C PHE A 86 -2.98 16.60 -8.45
N GLY A 87 -2.06 15.63 -8.30
CA GLY A 87 -1.35 15.39 -7.05
C GLY A 87 -0.55 16.60 -6.56
N LEU A 88 0.10 17.33 -7.46
CA LEU A 88 0.81 18.57 -7.14
C LEU A 88 -0.15 19.65 -6.64
N VAL A 89 -1.28 19.86 -7.31
CA VAL A 89 -2.28 20.86 -6.91
C VAL A 89 -2.84 20.54 -5.52
N PHE A 90 -3.27 19.30 -5.29
CA PHE A 90 -3.80 18.89 -3.99
C PHE A 90 -2.72 18.89 -2.90
N GLY A 91 -1.48 18.52 -3.23
CA GLY A 91 -0.35 18.55 -2.30
C GLY A 91 0.01 19.98 -1.86
N LEU A 92 0.05 20.93 -2.79
CA LEU A 92 0.28 22.34 -2.48
C LEU A 92 -0.87 22.93 -1.67
N PHE A 93 -2.12 22.62 -2.03
CA PHE A 93 -3.28 23.06 -1.26
C PHE A 93 -3.25 22.48 0.17
N GLY A 94 -2.95 21.19 0.32
CA GLY A 94 -2.79 20.56 1.63
C GLY A 94 -1.70 21.20 2.47
N MET A 95 -0.52 21.44 1.88
CA MET A 95 0.58 22.13 2.54
C MET A 95 0.17 23.52 3.03
N LEU A 96 -0.52 24.31 2.20
CA LEU A 96 -0.97 25.64 2.60
C LEU A 96 -2.08 25.60 3.66
N ALA A 97 -2.99 24.62 3.59
CA ALA A 97 -4.11 24.50 4.51
C ALA A 97 -3.68 24.04 5.91
N TYR A 98 -2.71 23.12 6.02
CA TYR A 98 -2.27 22.57 7.30
C TYR A 98 -1.02 23.26 7.86
N ASP A 99 -0.06 23.65 7.01
CA ASP A 99 1.26 24.13 7.43
C ASP A 99 1.62 25.52 6.85
N GLY A 100 0.64 26.27 6.33
CA GLY A 100 0.87 27.53 5.60
C GLY A 100 1.68 28.57 6.37
N GLU A 101 1.37 28.80 7.65
CA GLU A 101 2.09 29.75 8.50
C GLU A 101 3.57 29.34 8.68
N ARG A 102 3.83 28.05 8.95
CA ARG A 102 5.19 27.52 9.13
C ARG A 102 6.01 27.64 7.85
N VAL A 103 5.39 27.35 6.71
CA VAL A 103 6.01 27.48 5.38
C VAL A 103 6.31 28.95 5.05
N ARG A 104 5.46 29.89 5.47
CA ARG A 104 5.66 31.32 5.23
C ARG A 104 6.80 31.90 6.07
N GLU A 105 6.92 31.48 7.33
CA GLU A 105 7.97 31.96 8.23
C GLU A 105 9.34 31.39 7.90
N SER A 106 9.41 30.10 7.55
CA SER A 106 10.69 29.39 7.45
C SER A 106 11.02 28.83 6.06
N GLY A 107 10.10 28.98 5.10
CA GLY A 107 10.22 28.45 3.75
C GLY A 107 9.80 26.98 3.63
N MET A 108 9.43 26.57 2.42
CA MET A 108 8.95 25.22 2.09
C MET A 108 9.98 24.11 2.35
N PHE A 109 11.27 24.42 2.17
CA PHE A 109 12.36 23.44 2.25
C PHE A 109 13.11 23.46 3.58
N GLN A 110 12.50 24.04 4.63
CA GLN A 110 13.12 24.07 5.94
C GLN A 110 13.38 22.65 6.46
N GLY A 111 14.61 22.40 6.94
CA GLY A 111 14.97 21.11 7.53
C GLY A 111 15.21 19.98 6.53
N TYR A 112 15.17 20.26 5.22
CA TYR A 112 15.52 19.27 4.21
C TYR A 112 17.00 18.93 4.31
N ASN A 113 17.30 17.66 4.59
CA ASN A 113 18.65 17.12 4.59
C ASN A 113 18.80 16.06 3.49
N THR A 114 19.99 15.46 3.38
CA THR A 114 20.26 14.43 2.36
C THR A 114 19.33 13.22 2.48
N ILE A 115 18.90 12.86 3.69
CA ILE A 115 17.96 11.76 3.93
C ILE A 115 16.57 12.14 3.42
N THR A 116 16.09 13.36 3.70
CA THR A 116 14.81 13.86 3.18
C THR A 116 14.78 13.81 1.64
N TRP A 117 15.84 14.29 0.98
CA TRP A 117 15.94 14.22 -0.48
C TRP A 117 15.97 12.79 -1.00
N THR A 118 16.64 11.88 -0.28
CA THR A 118 16.67 10.45 -0.62
C THR A 118 15.27 9.83 -0.53
N VAL A 119 14.52 10.12 0.55
CA VAL A 119 13.14 9.64 0.71
C VAL A 119 12.22 10.21 -0.36
N VAL A 120 12.35 11.50 -0.70
CA VAL A 120 11.59 12.12 -1.80
C VAL A 120 11.88 11.43 -3.14
N ALA A 121 13.14 11.17 -3.45
CA ALA A 121 13.53 10.47 -4.67
C ALA A 121 13.00 9.03 -4.70
N LEU A 122 13.14 8.29 -3.59
CA LEU A 122 12.62 6.92 -3.45
C LEU A 122 11.10 6.88 -3.61
N GLN A 123 10.37 7.83 -3.02
CA GLN A 123 8.91 7.89 -3.13
C GLN A 123 8.47 8.21 -4.56
N ALA A 124 9.16 9.13 -5.23
CA ALA A 124 8.88 9.47 -6.63
C ALA A 124 9.13 8.27 -7.56
N LEU A 125 10.28 7.60 -7.41
CA LEU A 125 10.61 6.39 -8.18
C LEU A 125 9.66 5.23 -7.85
N GLY A 126 9.33 5.02 -6.57
CA GLY A 126 8.37 4.02 -6.12
C GLY A 126 6.99 4.22 -6.73
N GLY A 127 6.52 5.46 -6.84
CA GLY A 127 5.27 5.80 -7.52
C GLY A 127 5.28 5.41 -9.01
N LEU A 128 6.38 5.66 -9.72
CA LEU A 128 6.55 5.24 -11.12
C LEU A 128 6.57 3.72 -11.26
N VAL A 129 7.27 3.02 -10.37
CA VAL A 129 7.29 1.55 -10.33
C VAL A 129 5.89 1.00 -10.07
N ILE A 130 5.12 1.58 -9.13
CA ILE A 130 3.74 1.19 -8.87
C ILE A 130 2.87 1.34 -10.12
N ALA A 131 3.00 2.45 -10.87
CA ALA A 131 2.26 2.63 -12.11
C ALA A 131 2.61 1.56 -13.17
N ALA A 132 3.90 1.18 -13.27
CA ALA A 132 4.33 0.08 -14.12
C ALA A 132 3.76 -1.26 -13.64
N VAL A 133 3.82 -1.56 -12.34
CA VAL A 133 3.26 -2.78 -11.74
C VAL A 133 1.77 -2.89 -12.02
N ILE A 134 1.00 -1.80 -11.87
CA ILE A 134 -0.45 -1.82 -12.14
C ILE A 134 -0.74 -2.00 -13.64
N LYS A 135 0.12 -1.50 -14.52
CA LYS A 135 -0.01 -1.68 -15.97
C LYS A 135 0.22 -3.13 -16.39
N TYR A 136 1.32 -3.73 -15.93
CA TYR A 136 1.80 -5.04 -16.41
C TYR A 136 1.29 -6.21 -15.58
N ALA A 137 0.99 -5.96 -14.31
CA ALA A 137 0.26 -6.87 -13.42
C ALA A 137 -1.09 -6.21 -13.10
N ASP A 138 -1.56 -6.28 -11.85
CA ASP A 138 -2.87 -5.83 -11.42
C ASP A 138 -2.80 -5.23 -10.02
N ASN A 139 -3.85 -4.50 -9.60
CA ASN A 139 -3.92 -3.94 -8.25
C ASN A 139 -3.93 -5.04 -7.15
N ILE A 140 -4.42 -6.25 -7.46
CA ILE A 140 -4.37 -7.40 -6.54
C ILE A 140 -2.92 -7.86 -6.35
N LEU A 141 -2.17 -8.07 -7.44
CA LEU A 141 -0.77 -8.50 -7.37
C LEU A 141 0.11 -7.45 -6.69
N LYS A 142 -0.19 -6.16 -6.88
CA LYS A 142 0.44 -5.07 -6.10
C LYS A 142 0.23 -5.27 -4.60
N GLY A 143 -0.98 -5.67 -4.18
CA GLY A 143 -1.29 -5.98 -2.79
C GLY A 143 -0.41 -7.10 -2.23
N PHE A 144 -0.32 -8.23 -2.93
CA PHE A 144 0.57 -9.34 -2.57
C PHE A 144 2.04 -8.92 -2.49
N ALA A 145 2.53 -8.18 -3.49
CA ALA A 145 3.90 -7.68 -3.53
C ALA A 145 4.21 -6.75 -2.34
N THR A 146 3.25 -5.90 -1.98
CA THR A 146 3.38 -4.99 -0.82
C THR A 146 3.44 -5.80 0.48
N SER A 147 2.58 -6.80 0.66
CA SER A 147 2.58 -7.68 1.83
C SER A 147 3.89 -8.45 1.99
N LEU A 148 4.44 -8.99 0.89
CA LEU A 148 5.75 -9.65 0.90
C LEU A 148 6.89 -8.66 1.19
N SER A 149 6.79 -7.43 0.67
CA SER A 149 7.76 -6.37 0.96
C SER A 149 7.81 -6.06 2.45
N ILE A 150 6.67 -6.03 3.16
CA ILE A 150 6.64 -5.80 4.61
C ILE A 150 7.44 -6.89 5.33
N ILE A 151 7.22 -8.17 4.99
CA ILE A 151 7.94 -9.30 5.60
C ILE A 151 9.45 -9.17 5.36
N LEU A 152 9.85 -8.91 4.11
CA LEU A 152 11.27 -8.75 3.76
C LEU A 152 11.89 -7.55 4.49
N SER A 153 11.21 -6.42 4.56
CA SER A 153 11.67 -5.23 5.29
C SER A 153 11.85 -5.54 6.79
N THR A 154 10.94 -6.29 7.40
CA THR A 154 11.10 -6.72 8.80
C THR A 154 12.27 -7.68 8.99
N LEU A 155 12.48 -8.63 8.08
CA LEU A 155 13.64 -9.53 8.14
C LEU A 155 14.97 -8.78 7.99
N ILE A 156 15.04 -7.82 7.06
CA ILE A 156 16.23 -6.95 6.92
C ILE A 156 16.44 -6.15 8.21
N SER A 157 15.36 -5.63 8.80
CA SER A 157 15.45 -4.87 10.05
C SER A 157 15.95 -5.74 11.22
N TYR A 158 15.51 -6.99 11.30
CA TYR A 158 15.99 -7.94 12.32
C TYR A 158 17.46 -8.34 12.12
N PHE A 159 17.83 -8.77 10.90
CA PHE A 159 19.18 -9.31 10.64
C PHE A 159 20.25 -8.24 10.50
N TRP A 160 19.92 -7.09 9.90
CA TRP A 160 20.90 -6.07 9.55
C TRP A 160 20.89 -4.89 10.51
N LEU A 161 19.70 -4.39 10.85
CA LEU A 161 19.56 -3.20 11.69
C LEU A 161 19.53 -3.55 13.20
N GLN A 162 19.18 -4.78 13.55
CA GLN A 162 18.96 -5.24 14.94
C GLN A 162 17.99 -4.33 15.74
N ASP A 163 17.12 -3.60 15.04
CA ASP A 163 16.21 -2.60 15.61
C ASP A 163 14.84 -3.19 16.04
N PHE A 164 14.52 -4.41 15.58
CA PHE A 164 13.20 -5.01 15.80
C PHE A 164 13.26 -6.53 15.93
N ASP A 165 12.77 -7.06 17.06
CA ASP A 165 12.62 -8.49 17.31
C ASP A 165 11.23 -9.00 16.85
N PRO A 166 11.16 -9.83 15.80
CA PRO A 166 9.89 -10.37 15.33
C PRO A 166 9.27 -11.33 16.36
N THR A 167 8.02 -11.08 16.73
CA THR A 167 7.25 -11.94 17.63
C THR A 167 6.81 -13.24 16.96
N SER A 168 6.44 -14.25 17.75
CA SER A 168 5.86 -15.50 17.22
C SER A 168 4.61 -15.26 16.35
N VAL A 169 3.86 -14.18 16.63
CA VAL A 169 2.69 -13.75 15.85
C VAL A 169 3.10 -13.27 14.46
N PHE A 170 4.21 -12.53 14.35
CA PHE A 170 4.77 -12.12 13.06
C PHE A 170 5.11 -13.33 12.19
N PHE A 171 5.77 -14.35 12.75
CA PHE A 171 6.12 -15.57 11.99
C PHE A 171 4.88 -16.32 11.50
N LEU A 172 3.85 -16.44 12.33
CA LEU A 172 2.58 -17.05 11.91
C LEU A 172 1.94 -16.25 10.76
N GLY A 173 1.90 -14.92 10.89
CA GLY A 173 1.40 -14.04 9.83
C GLY A 173 2.19 -14.17 8.53
N ALA A 174 3.53 -14.23 8.63
CA ALA A 174 4.41 -14.38 7.47
C ALA A 174 4.16 -15.69 6.71
N ILE A 175 3.98 -16.81 7.43
CA ILE A 175 3.63 -18.10 6.82
C ILE A 175 2.30 -17.98 6.05
N LEU A 176 1.27 -17.36 6.64
CA LEU A 176 -0.02 -17.17 5.98
C LEU A 176 0.09 -16.33 4.71
N VAL A 177 0.87 -15.25 4.72
CA VAL A 177 1.10 -14.41 3.52
C VAL A 177 1.81 -15.21 2.42
N ILE A 178 2.80 -16.04 2.77
CA ILE A 178 3.51 -16.89 1.82
C ILE A 178 2.56 -17.93 1.21
N VAL A 179 1.78 -18.62 2.05
CA VAL A 179 0.77 -19.61 1.61
C VAL A 179 -0.26 -18.95 0.70
N ALA A 180 -0.78 -17.79 1.07
CA ALA A 180 -1.73 -17.04 0.24
C ALA A 180 -1.14 -16.69 -1.14
N THR A 181 0.13 -16.29 -1.18
CA THR A 181 0.82 -15.95 -2.44
C THR A 181 0.89 -17.16 -3.37
N PHE A 182 1.29 -18.33 -2.85
CA PHE A 182 1.34 -19.56 -3.64
C PHE A 182 -0.05 -20.02 -4.07
N LEU A 183 -1.04 -19.95 -3.18
CA LEU A 183 -2.41 -20.35 -3.47
C LEU A 183 -3.04 -19.50 -4.59
N TYR A 184 -2.81 -18.18 -4.57
CA TYR A 184 -3.28 -17.29 -5.63
C TYR A 184 -2.59 -17.57 -6.98
N GLY A 185 -1.30 -17.92 -6.96
CA GLY A 185 -0.53 -18.25 -8.17
C GLY A 185 -0.88 -19.60 -8.80
N TYR A 186 -1.35 -20.57 -8.00
CA TYR A 186 -1.58 -21.95 -8.46
C TYR A 186 -2.76 -22.07 -9.45
N GLU A 187 -3.80 -21.24 -9.33
CA GLU A 187 -4.96 -21.28 -10.25
C GLU A 187 -4.77 -20.51 -11.57
N GLY A 188 -3.60 -19.88 -11.80
CA GLY A 188 -3.29 -19.15 -13.03
C GLY A 188 -3.11 -20.02 -14.29
N LYS A 189 -3.23 -21.36 -14.17
CA LYS A 189 -3.24 -22.31 -15.28
C LYS A 189 -4.62 -22.98 -15.44
N GLN A 190 -5.64 -22.23 -15.83
CA GLN A 190 -6.82 -22.85 -16.45
C GLN A 190 -6.55 -22.99 -17.97
N SER A 191 -6.68 -24.22 -18.48
CA SER A 191 -6.35 -24.68 -19.84
C SER A 191 -6.83 -23.77 -20.98
N PRO A 192 -6.11 -23.72 -22.13
CA PRO A 192 -6.57 -23.02 -23.31
C PRO A 192 -7.93 -23.59 -23.72
N ASN A 193 -8.93 -22.71 -23.83
CA ASN A 193 -10.26 -23.08 -24.29
C ASN A 193 -10.16 -23.45 -25.79
N PRO A 194 -10.40 -24.72 -26.20
CA PRO A 194 -10.23 -25.15 -27.59
C PRO A 194 -11.31 -24.64 -28.56
N SER A 195 -12.25 -23.80 -28.11
CA SER A 195 -13.45 -23.42 -28.89
C SER A 195 -13.29 -22.14 -29.74
N ARG A 196 -12.06 -21.70 -30.01
CA ARG A 196 -11.76 -20.65 -31.00
C ARG A 196 -10.57 -21.03 -31.87
N ALA A 197 -10.69 -22.15 -32.57
CA ALA A 197 -9.94 -22.44 -33.80
C ALA A 197 -10.90 -22.25 -34.99
#